data_AF-A0AAU1G5X0-F1
#
_entry.id   AF-A0AAU1G5X0-F1
#
_cell.length_a   1.000
_cell.length_b   1.000
_cell.length_c   1.000
_cell.angle_alpha   90.00
_cell.angle_beta   90.00
_cell.angle_gamma   90.00
#
_symmetry.space_group_name_H-M   'P 1'
#
loop_
_entity.id
_entity.type
_entity.pdbx_description
1 polymer ?
#
loop_
_entity_poly.entity_id
_entity_poly.type
_entity_poly.pdbx_seq_one_letter_code
_entity_poly.pdbx_strand_id
1 'polypeptide(L)'
;MNPAVLAWLLAQLGPTTDQTGLTARYARLASAREVAREVLSERRANLLAEPLRMTVDGVVTIDQSNNLQGLERQLAALTDTSAPDDPVAGEPGIELVTAPLVPARRTR
;
A
#
# COMPACT_ATOMS: atom_id res chain seq x y z
N MET A 1 6.15 11.68 8.86
CA MET A 1 5.64 10.29 8.86
C MET A 1 5.73 9.75 10.28
N ASN A 2 4.70 9.06 10.77
CA ASN A 2 4.68 8.47 12.11
C ASN A 2 5.68 7.28 12.19
N PRO A 3 6.45 7.09 13.28
CA PRO A 3 7.31 5.91 13.45
C PRO A 3 6.58 4.57 13.28
N ALA A 4 5.31 4.45 13.68
CA ALA A 4 4.52 3.22 13.48
C ALA A 4 4.30 2.92 11.98
N VAL A 5 4.02 3.96 11.19
CA VAL A 5 3.90 3.87 9.73
C VAL A 5 5.22 3.46 9.10
N LEU A 6 6.33 4.07 9.52
CA LEU A 6 7.65 3.73 9.00
C LEU A 6 8.01 2.27 9.29
N ALA A 7 7.81 1.81 10.53
CA ALA A 7 8.09 0.44 10.91
C ALA A 7 7.25 -0.56 10.09
N TRP A 8 5.97 -0.24 9.86
CA TRP A 8 5.09 -1.05 9.02
C TRP A 8 5.57 -1.08 7.56
N LEU A 9 5.95 0.08 6.98
CA LEU A 9 6.49 0.14 5.62
C LEU A 9 7.76 -0.70 5.47
N LEU A 10 8.68 -0.64 6.45
CA LEU A 10 9.90 -1.45 6.44
C LEU A 10 9.61 -2.94 6.61
N ALA A 11 8.57 -3.33 7.35
CA ALA A 11 8.14 -4.71 7.45
C ALA A 11 7.63 -5.26 6.10
N GLN A 12 6.91 -4.44 5.33
CA GLN A 12 6.39 -4.83 4.01
C GLN A 12 7.46 -4.77 2.90
N LEU A 13 8.35 -3.78 2.94
CA LEU A 13 9.28 -3.48 1.83
C LEU A 13 10.70 -4.01 2.07
N GLY A 14 11.01 -4.40 3.31
CA GLY A 14 12.34 -4.80 3.75
C GLY A 14 13.14 -3.62 4.35
N PRO A 15 14.09 -3.93 5.27
CA PRO A 15 14.80 -2.94 6.08
C PRO A 15 15.78 -2.07 5.30
N THR A 16 16.14 -2.47 4.08
CA THR A 16 17.10 -1.76 3.21
C THR A 16 16.44 -0.69 2.33
N THR A 17 15.12 -0.50 2.47
CA THR A 17 14.39 0.49 1.66
C THR A 17 14.73 1.92 2.12
N ASP A 18 15.01 2.81 1.16
CA ASP A 18 15.38 4.20 1.45
C ASP A 18 14.26 4.98 2.16
N GLN A 19 14.52 5.39 3.40
CA GLN A 19 13.57 6.10 4.24
C GLN A 19 13.25 7.51 3.71
N THR A 20 14.20 8.16 3.03
CA THR A 20 14.01 9.51 2.49
C THR A 20 12.95 9.48 1.39
N GLY A 21 13.08 8.54 0.45
CA GLY A 21 12.11 8.29 -0.61
C GLY A 21 10.74 7.88 -0.08
N LEU A 22 10.69 7.02 0.95
CA LEU A 22 9.43 6.65 1.61
C LEU A 22 8.71 7.86 2.21
N THR A 23 9.45 8.77 2.84
CA THR A 23 8.89 9.98 3.45
C THR A 23 8.29 10.90 2.39
N ALA A 24 8.97 11.10 1.26
CA ALA A 24 8.47 11.92 0.16
C ALA A 24 7.20 11.33 -0.48
N ARG A 25 7.18 10.01 -0.71
CA ARG A 25 5.99 9.31 -1.25
C ARG A 25 4.82 9.37 -0.27
N TYR A 26 5.07 9.17 1.01
CA TYR A 26 4.05 9.27 2.06
C TYR A 26 3.45 10.68 2.13
N ALA A 27 4.26 11.72 1.98
CA ALA A 27 3.77 13.09 1.93
C ALA A 27 2.82 13.35 0.73
N ARG A 28 3.02 12.64 -0.39
CA ARG A 28 2.18 12.75 -1.59
C ARG A 28 0.90 11.91 -1.52
N LEU A 29 1.01 10.66 -1.05
CA LEU A 29 -0.08 9.68 -1.08
C LEU A 29 -0.93 9.67 0.19
N ALA A 30 -0.38 10.17 1.30
CA ALA A 30 -1.02 10.22 2.62
C ALA A 30 -1.53 8.87 3.17
N SER A 31 -1.15 7.74 2.56
CA SER A 31 -1.47 6.39 3.04
C SER A 31 -0.26 5.46 2.90
N ALA A 32 0.07 4.71 3.95
CA ALA A 32 1.18 3.77 3.93
C ALA A 32 0.90 2.58 3.02
N ARG A 33 -0.35 2.11 2.96
CA ARG A 33 -0.74 1.03 2.04
C ARG A 33 -0.46 1.43 0.60
N GLU A 34 -0.83 2.65 0.23
CA GLU A 34 -0.61 3.18 -1.11
C GLU A 34 0.88 3.35 -1.43
N VAL A 35 1.68 3.81 -0.46
CA VAL A 35 3.14 3.88 -0.60
C VAL A 35 3.75 2.48 -0.81
N ALA A 36 3.36 1.49 0.00
CA ALA A 36 3.85 0.12 -0.15
C ALA A 36 3.46 -0.48 -1.51
N ARG A 37 2.21 -0.23 -1.95
CA ARG A 37 1.69 -0.67 -3.25
C ARG A 37 2.48 -0.07 -4.41
N GLU A 38 2.78 1.22 -4.33
CA GLU A 38 3.58 1.93 -5.33
C GLU A 38 5.00 1.33 -5.42
N VAL A 39 5.69 1.20 -4.29
CA VAL A 39 7.08 0.68 -4.28
C VAL A 39 7.16 -0.77 -4.77
N LEU A 40 6.23 -1.64 -4.36
CA LEU A 40 6.20 -3.02 -4.84
C LEU A 40 5.85 -3.10 -6.34
N SER A 41 4.96 -2.22 -6.83
CA SER A 41 4.63 -2.16 -8.25
C SER A 41 5.81 -1.69 -9.10
N GLU A 42 6.58 -0.71 -8.62
CA GLU A 42 7.83 -0.28 -9.27
C GLU A 42 8.86 -1.40 -9.33
N ARG A 43 9.06 -2.14 -8.22
CA ARG A 43 9.96 -3.30 -8.20
C ARG A 43 9.53 -4.38 -9.19
N ARG A 44 8.23 -4.65 -9.31
CA ARG A 44 7.68 -5.57 -10.32
C ARG A 44 7.95 -5.06 -11.73
N ALA A 45 7.70 -3.79 -12.01
CA ALA A 45 7.95 -3.20 -13.32
C ALA A 45 9.43 -3.27 -13.71
N ASN A 46 10.34 -2.99 -12.76
CA ASN A 46 11.78 -3.12 -12.98
C ASN A 46 12.18 -4.57 -13.28
N LEU A 47 11.63 -5.53 -12.54
CA LEU A 47 11.93 -6.95 -12.78
C LEU A 47 11.40 -7.45 -14.13
N LEU A 48 10.26 -6.92 -14.59
CA LEU A 48 9.72 -7.22 -15.92
C LEU A 48 10.51 -6.58 -17.07
N ALA A 49 11.25 -5.51 -16.79
CA ALA A 49 12.16 -4.89 -17.76
C ALA A 49 13.47 -5.67 -17.89
N GLU A 50 13.83 -6.49 -16.90
CA GLU A 50 14.99 -7.39 -16.93
C GLU A 50 14.64 -8.75 -17.58
N PRO A 51 15.61 -9.43 -18.21
CA PRO A 51 15.41 -10.78 -18.69
C PRO A 51 15.22 -11.74 -17.50
N LEU A 52 14.01 -12.30 -17.37
CA LEU A 52 13.62 -13.19 -16.26
C LEU A 52 14.49 -14.45 -16.14
N ARG A 53 15.17 -14.86 -17.21
CA ARG A 53 16.15 -15.95 -17.21
C ARG A 53 17.38 -15.54 -18.00
N MET A 54 18.54 -15.58 -17.36
CA MET A 54 19.83 -15.33 -18.00
C MET A 54 20.76 -16.52 -17.72
N THR A 55 21.30 -17.10 -18.79
CA THR A 55 22.31 -18.16 -18.71
C THR A 55 23.62 -17.58 -19.22
N VAL A 56 24.64 -17.53 -18.39
CA VAL A 56 25.98 -17.06 -18.79
C VAL A 56 26.86 -18.29 -19.02
N ASP A 57 27.24 -18.52 -20.28
CA ASP A 57 28.23 -19.50 -20.76
C ASP A 57 28.38 -20.77 -19.90
N GLY A 58 27.27 -21.44 -19.59
CA GLY A 58 27.24 -22.74 -18.92
C GLY A 58 27.60 -22.80 -17.43
N VAL A 59 27.94 -21.68 -16.78
CA VAL A 59 28.39 -21.67 -15.38
C VAL A 59 27.33 -21.16 -14.41
N VAL A 60 26.46 -20.23 -14.83
CA VAL A 60 25.43 -19.65 -13.96
C VAL A 60 24.12 -19.48 -14.71
N THR A 61 23.04 -20.03 -14.15
CA THR A 61 21.66 -19.72 -14.54
C THR A 61 21.03 -18.86 -13.45
N ILE A 62 20.60 -17.66 -13.80
CA ILE A 62 19.79 -16.80 -12.94
C ILE A 62 18.35 -16.92 -13.41
N ASP A 63 17.43 -17.34 -12.53
CA ASP A 63 15.99 -17.39 -12.78
C ASP A 63 15.28 -16.49 -11.77
N GLN A 64 14.63 -15.44 -12.28
CA GLN A 64 13.91 -14.44 -11.50
C GLN A 64 12.39 -14.70 -11.47
N SER A 65 11.90 -15.78 -12.08
CA SER A 65 10.46 -16.08 -12.21
C SER A 65 9.79 -16.24 -10.85
N ASN A 66 10.48 -16.89 -9.90
CA ASN A 66 9.99 -17.05 -8.54
C ASN A 66 9.96 -15.72 -7.76
N ASN A 67 10.87 -14.80 -8.06
CA ASN A 67 10.88 -13.47 -7.45
C ASN A 67 9.67 -12.66 -7.92
N LEU A 68 9.35 -12.74 -9.21
CA LEU A 68 8.16 -12.09 -9.78
C LEU A 68 6.88 -12.61 -9.10
N GLN A 69 6.72 -13.93 -9.00
CA GLN A 69 5.58 -14.53 -8.31
C GLN A 69 5.51 -14.13 -6.82
N GLY A 70 6.66 -14.02 -6.16
CA GLY A 70 6.74 -13.53 -4.78
C GLY A 70 6.23 -12.11 -4.63
N LEU A 71 6.65 -11.19 -5.51
CA LEU A 71 6.19 -9.81 -5.54
C LEU A 71 4.68 -9.71 -5.84
N GLU A 72 4.17 -10.52 -6.76
CA GLU A 72 2.73 -10.55 -7.08
C GLU A 72 1.88 -11.03 -5.91
N ARG A 73 2.33 -12.06 -5.17
CA ARG A 73 1.66 -12.51 -3.95
C ARG A 73 1.70 -11.46 -2.85
N GLN A 74 2.83 -10.78 -2.67
CA GLN A 74 2.93 -9.66 -1.71
C GLN A 74 1.98 -8.53 -2.07
N LEU A 75 1.88 -8.17 -3.35
CA LEU A 75 0.97 -7.14 -3.82
C LEU A 75 -0.50 -7.50 -3.55
N ALA A 76 -0.88 -8.77 -3.77
CA ALA A 76 -2.21 -9.27 -3.47
C ALA A 76 -2.52 -9.27 -1.96
N ALA A 77 -1.58 -9.74 -1.14
CA ALA A 77 -1.72 -9.75 0.32
C ALA A 77 -1.77 -8.35 0.95
N LEU A 78 -1.22 -7.34 0.27
CA LEU A 78 -1.22 -5.97 0.75
C LEU A 78 -2.63 -5.37 0.83
N THR A 79 -3.58 -5.87 0.02
CA THR A 79 -4.98 -5.43 0.05
C THR A 79 -5.67 -5.81 1.37
N ASP A 80 -5.37 -6.99 1.91
CA ASP A 80 -5.93 -7.47 3.19
C ASP A 80 -5.18 -6.96 4.43
N THR A 81 -4.00 -6.34 4.25
CA THR A 81 -3.23 -5.82 5.38
C THR A 81 -3.74 -4.44 5.80
N SER A 82 -4.14 -4.31 7.08
CA SER A 82 -4.40 -3.00 7.68
C SER A 82 -3.10 -2.26 7.98
N ALA A 83 -3.00 -1.06 7.43
CA ALA A 83 -1.94 -0.10 7.76
C ALA A 83 -2.31 0.67 9.05
N PRO A 84 -1.33 1.17 9.82
CA PRO A 84 -1.59 1.93 11.04
C PRO A 84 -2.23 3.32 10.79
N ASP A 85 -2.19 3.82 9.56
CA ASP A 85 -2.86 5.04 9.08
C ASP A 85 -4.19 4.76 8.36
N ASP A 86 -4.60 3.50 8.26
CA ASP A 86 -5.89 3.16 7.65
C ASP A 86 -7.02 3.76 8.50
N PRO A 87 -7.99 4.47 7.90
CA PRO A 87 -9.15 4.92 8.65
C PRO A 87 -9.83 3.67 9.22
N VAL A 88 -10.02 3.65 10.55
CA VAL A 88 -10.73 2.55 11.19
C VAL A 88 -12.10 2.46 10.53
N ALA A 89 -12.35 1.35 9.82
CA ALA A 89 -13.64 1.05 9.23
C ALA A 89 -14.67 0.94 10.37
N GLY A 90 -15.30 2.06 10.72
CA GLY A 90 -16.19 2.15 11.88
C GLY A 90 -16.05 3.41 12.74
N GLU A 91 -15.11 4.32 12.47
CA GLU A 91 -15.29 5.68 13.00
C GLU A 91 -16.52 6.28 12.30
N PRO A 92 -17.57 6.69 13.04
CA PRO A 92 -18.67 7.40 12.44
C PRO A 92 -18.13 8.73 11.94
N GLY A 93 -17.70 8.74 10.68
CA GLY A 93 -17.65 9.96 9.91
C GLY A 93 -18.99 10.66 10.12
N ILE A 94 -18.96 11.96 10.40
CA ILE A 94 -20.14 12.74 10.76
C ILE A 94 -21.19 12.50 9.67
N GLU A 95 -22.14 11.60 9.92
CA GLU A 95 -23.18 11.28 8.95
C GLU A 95 -24.13 12.47 8.97
N LEU A 96 -24.01 13.34 7.97
CA LEU A 96 -24.93 14.45 7.79
C LEU A 96 -26.28 13.90 7.36
N VAL A 97 -27.10 13.52 8.35
CA VAL A 97 -28.48 13.09 8.13
C VAL A 97 -29.36 14.33 7.97
N THR A 98 -30.17 14.34 6.91
CA THR A 98 -31.18 15.39 6.70
C THR A 98 -32.54 14.90 7.22
N ALA A 99 -33.16 15.66 8.13
CA ALA A 99 -34.50 15.36 8.62
C ALA A 99 -35.50 16.41 8.08
N PRO A 100 -36.64 16.00 7.49
CA PRO A 100 -37.66 16.95 7.03
C PRO A 100 -38.35 17.62 8.23
N LEU A 101 -38.42 18.95 8.22
CA LEU A 101 -39.15 19.74 9.22
C LEU A 101 -40.66 19.69 8.93
N VAL A 102 -41.44 19.15 9.86
CA VAL A 102 -42.91 19.08 9.75
C VAL A 102 -43.53 20.27 10.50
N PRO A 103 -44.54 20.96 9.92
CA PRO A 103 -45.19 22.09 10.57
C PRO A 103 -45.93 21.68 11.86
N ALA A 104 -45.76 22.47 12.93
CA ALA A 104 -46.44 22.27 14.19
C ALA A 104 -47.95 22.54 14.05
N ARG A 105 -48.79 21.53 14.24
CA ARG A 105 -50.25 21.69 14.29
C ARG A 105 -50.64 22.29 15.64
N ARG A 106 -51.11 23.53 15.61
CA ARG A 106 -51.68 24.21 16.77
C ARG A 106 -53.14 23.77 16.89
N THR A 107 -53.44 22.84 17.78
CA THR A 107 -54.83 22.50 18.15
C THR A 107 -55.43 23.65 18.94
N ARG A 108 -56.59 24.13 18.48
CA ARG A 108 -57.37 25.21 19.09
C ARG A 108 -58.33 24.65 20.14
#